data_AF-A0A1C7HYX8-F1
#
_entry.id   AF-A0A1C7HYX8-F1
#
_cell.length_a   1.000
_cell.length_b   1.000
_cell.length_c   1.000
_cell.angle_alpha   90.00
_cell.angle_beta   90.00
_cell.angle_gamma   90.00
#
_symmetry.space_group_name_H-M   'P 1'
#
loop_
_entity.id
_entity.type
_entity.pdbx_description
1 polymer ?
#
loop_
_entity_poly.entity_id
_entity_poly.type
_entity_poly.pdbx_seq_one_letter_code
_entity_poly.pdbx_strand_id
1 'polypeptide(L)'
;MRKLLVTLLAAGLCLTGVHAQETENTDGTVTNTDTNEIKTVTADTYQPIGEMEGAENAAMGDGTPQQPQTQYRSRSANARLIAPVWGMNGTTKTFTYTKDGQSVVVENPKQVVDVSEHDGKINWEKLKSEGIDGAILRIGWGVGYTDEYFDYNISECKRLGIPYGLYLYSYAYDANFAYAEADSTIERLQGYDLTDMSYPIYYDIEAFKAYNHDGATRVPPKDVKTYESIIKTYVDKMNSAGYSGKVHVYSYRSYCQKQLNSAYILGLTSWIAEYGSYLAFDNPYYTGDSGWQYTSEADFEGITPENVDVSMFTNTLLSLQTQSPANLTATVEGTNIKLTWDKVPYNTRYRVYYQTTDDGEWNYLTSQTGTSYTFKTGTSGASYRFVVRTANLINGEYKFSQASFSNRLTYPQKKAQGFYNLSRRVRVFSSPNAANYNRYDPFKKKWMGSMKNYNNKPLLLTREYVNEEGTSYWSAYYNGKWIGYINSYALKNSVKKDTYFGWGENNARVFNTPNPQKYWLYNAPADKWVKRMTGYRNQKFTIKRSLARADGSLYYSCYIGDKWIGYINSWGFQNQ
;
A
#
# COMPACT_ATOMS: atom_id res chain seq x y z
N MET A 1 -20.81 -54.47 42.12
CA MET A 1 -21.24 -54.34 43.53
C MET A 1 -20.08 -54.69 44.44
N ARG A 2 -19.82 -53.80 45.43
CA ARG A 2 -19.08 -53.97 46.70
C ARG A 2 -17.54 -54.15 46.70
N LYS A 3 -16.93 -53.08 47.25
CA LYS A 3 -15.61 -52.85 47.85
C LYS A 3 -15.05 -54.01 48.70
N LEU A 4 -13.71 -54.09 48.81
CA LEU A 4 -12.95 -54.28 50.07
C LEU A 4 -11.46 -53.97 49.78
N LEU A 5 -10.89 -52.90 50.35
CA LEU A 5 -10.13 -52.79 51.61
C LEU A 5 -8.61 -53.07 51.42
N VAL A 6 -7.83 -52.00 51.60
CA VAL A 6 -6.36 -51.97 51.61
C VAL A 6 -5.88 -52.19 53.05
N THR A 7 -4.87 -53.05 53.21
CA THR A 7 -4.22 -53.37 54.49
C THR A 7 -2.95 -52.52 54.67
N LEU A 8 -2.80 -51.90 55.84
CA LEU A 8 -1.57 -51.27 56.35
C LEU A 8 -0.47 -52.32 56.58
N LEU A 9 0.79 -51.93 56.37
CA LEU A 9 1.90 -52.37 57.22
C LEU A 9 2.86 -51.19 57.46
N ALA A 10 3.10 -50.89 58.73
CA ALA A 10 4.08 -49.95 59.22
C ALA A 10 5.27 -50.71 59.83
N ALA A 11 6.48 -50.20 59.65
CA ALA A 11 7.63 -50.47 60.51
C ALA A 11 8.54 -49.23 60.51
N GLY A 12 8.85 -48.73 61.71
CA GLY A 12 9.66 -47.54 61.94
C GLY A 12 11.06 -47.83 62.49
N LEU A 13 11.65 -46.76 63.06
CA LEU A 13 12.98 -46.58 63.69
C LEU A 13 14.10 -46.21 62.70
N CYS A 14 15.01 -45.25 62.94
CA CYS A 14 15.39 -44.54 64.16
C CYS A 14 16.13 -43.21 63.85
N LEU A 15 16.03 -42.23 64.77
CA LEU A 15 16.79 -40.97 64.81
C LEU A 15 18.23 -41.15 65.32
N THR A 16 19.14 -40.34 64.79
CA THR A 16 20.28 -39.66 65.48
C THR A 16 20.57 -38.39 64.65
N GLY A 17 20.61 -37.14 65.13
CA GLY A 17 20.99 -36.61 66.44
C GLY A 17 22.45 -36.15 66.41
N VAL A 18 22.73 -34.91 65.99
CA VAL A 18 24.02 -34.23 66.26
C VAL A 18 23.77 -32.78 66.61
N HIS A 19 24.27 -32.39 67.78
CA HIS A 19 24.26 -31.04 68.34
C HIS A 19 25.66 -30.41 68.17
N ALA A 20 25.66 -29.15 67.71
CA ALA A 20 26.56 -28.02 67.94
C ALA A 20 28.07 -28.21 68.15
N GLN A 21 28.86 -27.43 67.40
CA GLN A 21 29.92 -26.63 67.99
C GLN A 21 30.15 -25.34 67.20
N GLU A 22 30.11 -24.22 67.92
CA GLU A 22 30.45 -22.87 67.45
C GLU A 22 31.93 -22.78 67.05
N THR A 23 32.19 -22.08 65.95
CA THR A 23 33.42 -21.32 65.77
C THR A 23 33.06 -19.97 65.19
N GLU A 24 33.22 -18.92 65.99
CA GLU A 24 33.31 -17.54 65.53
C GLU A 24 34.37 -17.45 64.44
N ASN A 25 33.97 -17.05 63.23
CA ASN A 25 34.87 -16.44 62.27
C ASN A 25 34.21 -15.13 61.84
N THR A 26 34.71 -14.05 62.43
CA THR A 26 34.59 -12.70 61.90
C THR A 26 35.21 -12.65 60.51
N ASP A 27 34.37 -12.70 59.47
CA ASP A 27 34.74 -12.17 58.18
C ASP A 27 33.53 -11.48 57.56
N GLY A 28 33.64 -10.17 57.40
CA GLY A 28 32.64 -9.30 56.82
C GLY A 28 32.49 -9.61 55.34
N THR A 29 31.69 -10.60 55.00
CA THR A 29 31.18 -10.79 53.64
C THR A 29 29.80 -10.17 53.57
N VAL A 30 29.78 -8.89 53.19
CA VAL A 30 28.60 -8.25 52.61
C VAL A 30 28.23 -9.07 51.38
N THR A 31 27.23 -9.92 51.50
CA THR A 31 26.56 -10.50 50.34
C THR A 31 25.86 -9.34 49.63
N ASN A 32 26.40 -8.95 48.47
CA ASN A 32 25.68 -8.12 47.51
C ASN A 32 24.45 -8.93 47.08
N THR A 33 23.32 -8.71 47.75
CA THR A 33 22.00 -9.06 47.25
C THR A 33 21.82 -8.39 45.90
N ASP A 34 21.56 -9.20 44.87
CA ASP A 34 21.28 -8.76 43.50
C ASP A 34 20.14 -7.74 43.52
N THR A 35 20.46 -6.46 43.26
CA THR A 35 19.55 -5.32 43.46
C THR A 35 18.44 -5.21 42.40
N ASN A 36 18.22 -6.27 41.61
CA ASN A 36 17.36 -6.28 40.42
C ASN A 36 16.15 -7.24 40.52
N GLU A 37 15.92 -7.90 41.65
CA GLU A 37 14.74 -8.77 41.80
C GLU A 37 13.47 -7.94 42.04
N ILE A 38 12.46 -8.14 41.18
CA ILE A 38 11.14 -7.51 41.31
C ILE A 38 10.41 -8.18 42.49
N LYS A 39 10.06 -7.39 43.51
CA LYS A 39 9.34 -7.87 44.69
C LYS A 39 7.89 -8.19 44.35
N THR A 40 7.39 -9.33 44.84
CA THR A 40 6.00 -9.77 44.63
C THR A 40 5.32 -10.14 45.93
N VAL A 41 3.98 -10.16 45.91
CA VAL A 41 3.17 -10.72 46.99
C VAL A 41 2.83 -12.17 46.68
N THR A 42 3.00 -13.05 47.65
CA THR A 42 2.70 -14.49 47.59
C THR A 42 1.55 -14.80 48.54
N ALA A 43 1.07 -16.05 48.54
CA ALA A 43 0.07 -16.49 49.51
C ALA A 43 0.50 -16.26 50.98
N ASP A 44 1.80 -16.36 51.27
CA ASP A 44 2.34 -16.19 52.63
C ASP A 44 2.48 -14.73 53.05
N THR A 45 2.66 -13.81 52.09
CA THR A 45 2.85 -12.37 52.38
C THR A 45 1.60 -11.53 52.13
N TYR A 46 0.59 -12.08 51.46
CA TYR A 46 -0.67 -11.42 51.20
C TYR A 46 -1.40 -11.03 52.49
N GLN A 47 -1.91 -9.80 52.50
CA GLN A 47 -2.78 -9.28 53.55
C GLN A 47 -4.18 -9.07 52.96
N PRO A 48 -5.23 -9.65 53.57
CA PRO A 48 -6.62 -9.41 53.15
C PRO A 48 -6.93 -7.92 53.08
N ILE A 49 -7.61 -7.52 52.01
CA ILE A 49 -8.05 -6.14 51.81
C ILE A 49 -9.54 -6.00 52.15
N GLY A 50 -9.98 -4.79 52.51
CA GLY A 50 -11.39 -4.50 52.71
C GLY A 50 -12.19 -4.46 51.40
N GLU A 51 -13.48 -4.14 51.51
CA GLU A 51 -14.27 -3.85 50.31
C GLU A 51 -13.75 -2.58 49.62
N MET A 52 -13.84 -2.58 48.30
CA MET A 52 -13.53 -1.42 47.50
C MET A 52 -14.74 -0.48 47.53
N GLU A 53 -14.53 0.80 47.83
CA GLU A 53 -15.62 1.79 47.89
C GLU A 53 -15.38 2.96 46.93
N GLY A 54 -16.38 3.27 46.10
CA GLY A 54 -16.35 4.46 45.25
C GLY A 54 -15.36 4.41 44.08
N ALA A 55 -14.86 3.23 43.73
CA ALA A 55 -14.23 3.02 42.43
C ALA A 55 -15.27 3.06 41.32
N GLU A 56 -14.96 3.79 40.25
CA GLU A 56 -15.87 3.90 39.13
C GLU A 56 -15.94 2.58 38.34
N ASN A 57 -17.08 2.33 37.72
CA ASN A 57 -17.19 1.33 36.68
C ASN A 57 -16.57 1.93 35.41
N ALA A 58 -15.27 1.73 35.23
CA ALA A 58 -14.49 2.34 34.15
C ALA A 58 -14.43 1.44 32.92
N ALA A 59 -14.67 2.02 31.75
CA ALA A 59 -14.43 1.39 30.47
C ALA A 59 -12.93 1.31 30.18
N MET A 60 -12.54 0.40 29.28
CA MET A 60 -11.19 0.42 28.73
C MET A 60 -10.93 1.76 28.03
N GLY A 61 -9.76 2.34 28.22
CA GLY A 61 -9.39 3.63 27.67
C GLY A 61 -9.84 4.85 28.50
N ASP A 62 -10.58 4.67 29.61
CA ASP A 62 -11.06 5.78 30.45
C ASP A 62 -9.92 6.62 31.08
N GLY A 63 -8.76 6.00 31.30
CA GLY A 63 -7.56 6.68 31.78
C GLY A 63 -6.70 7.28 30.65
N THR A 64 -7.04 6.99 29.40
CA THR A 64 -6.28 7.42 28.22
C THR A 64 -6.55 8.89 27.92
N PRO A 65 -5.51 9.74 27.78
CA PRO A 65 -5.71 11.14 27.41
C PRO A 65 -6.45 11.28 26.07
N GLN A 66 -7.61 11.94 26.07
CA GLN A 66 -8.39 12.21 24.86
C GLN A 66 -7.54 13.02 23.86
N GLN A 67 -7.18 12.39 22.74
CA GLN A 67 -6.62 13.06 21.55
C GLN A 67 -7.77 13.46 20.63
N PRO A 68 -7.62 14.46 19.75
CA PRO A 68 -8.61 14.76 18.72
C PRO A 68 -8.80 13.53 17.81
N GLN A 69 -9.87 12.78 18.04
CA GLN A 69 -10.24 11.64 17.21
C GLN A 69 -10.85 12.15 15.91
N THR A 70 -10.50 11.48 14.81
CA THR A 70 -11.10 11.78 13.52
C THR A 70 -12.31 10.88 13.35
N GLN A 71 -13.51 11.48 13.31
CA GLN A 71 -14.77 10.73 13.20
C GLN A 71 -14.69 9.68 12.10
N TYR A 72 -14.86 8.41 12.50
CA TYR A 72 -14.87 7.27 11.60
C TYR A 72 -16.23 7.19 10.90
N ARG A 73 -16.35 7.82 9.72
CA ARG A 73 -17.49 7.56 8.82
C ARG A 73 -17.05 6.59 7.73
N SER A 74 -17.12 5.29 8.01
CA SER A 74 -16.94 4.22 7.03
C SER A 74 -18.05 4.25 5.96
N ARG A 75 -18.00 5.20 5.00
CA ARG A 75 -18.94 5.20 3.86
C ARG A 75 -18.46 5.85 2.56
N SER A 76 -17.19 6.23 2.38
CA SER A 76 -16.74 6.66 1.05
C SER A 76 -15.23 6.53 0.77
N ALA A 77 -14.92 5.99 -0.41
CA ALA A 77 -13.58 5.65 -0.91
C ALA A 77 -12.70 6.85 -1.35
N ASN A 78 -12.98 8.09 -0.90
CA ASN A 78 -12.34 9.29 -1.47
C ASN A 78 -11.84 10.35 -0.47
N ALA A 79 -11.70 10.04 0.82
CA ALA A 79 -11.07 10.96 1.76
C ALA A 79 -9.53 10.84 1.71
N ARG A 80 -8.83 11.98 1.65
CA ARG A 80 -7.37 12.04 1.92
C ARG A 80 -7.14 11.47 3.33
N LEU A 81 -6.32 10.43 3.45
CA LEU A 81 -6.15 9.66 4.70
C LEU A 81 -5.57 10.50 5.84
N ILE A 82 -6.43 11.00 6.73
CA ILE A 82 -6.06 11.59 8.03
C ILE A 82 -6.27 10.56 9.16
N ALA A 83 -7.11 9.54 8.94
CA ALA A 83 -7.44 8.46 9.88
C ALA A 83 -6.99 7.08 9.37
N PRO A 84 -6.75 6.09 10.25
CA PRO A 84 -6.59 4.70 9.86
C PRO A 84 -7.88 4.16 9.19
N VAL A 85 -7.74 3.33 8.16
CA VAL A 85 -8.87 2.78 7.40
C VAL A 85 -8.70 1.29 7.11
N TRP A 86 -9.82 0.56 7.18
CA TRP A 86 -9.92 -0.81 6.72
C TRP A 86 -10.23 -0.87 5.22
N GLY A 87 -9.70 -1.87 4.52
CA GLY A 87 -9.89 -2.06 3.09
C GLY A 87 -9.65 -3.49 2.64
N MET A 88 -9.66 -3.69 1.32
CA MET A 88 -9.40 -4.98 0.67
C MET A 88 -8.41 -4.80 -0.48
N ASN A 89 -7.44 -5.72 -0.60
CA ASN A 89 -6.59 -5.89 -1.76
C ASN A 89 -6.88 -7.27 -2.39
N GLY A 90 -7.78 -7.31 -3.37
CA GLY A 90 -8.35 -8.57 -3.84
C GLY A 90 -9.17 -9.23 -2.74
N THR A 91 -8.75 -10.41 -2.28
CA THR A 91 -9.38 -11.15 -1.17
C THR A 91 -8.71 -10.92 0.19
N THR A 92 -7.61 -10.15 0.22
CA THR A 92 -6.81 -9.89 1.42
C THR A 92 -7.36 -8.67 2.16
N LYS A 93 -7.72 -8.81 3.44
CA LYS A 93 -8.08 -7.68 4.32
C LYS A 93 -6.85 -6.79 4.52
N THR A 94 -7.03 -5.48 4.49
CA THR A 94 -5.94 -4.51 4.69
C THR A 94 -6.33 -3.45 5.71
N PHE A 95 -5.32 -2.92 6.39
CA PHE A 95 -5.45 -1.76 7.27
C PHE A 95 -4.41 -0.71 6.86
N THR A 96 -4.85 0.50 6.55
CA THR A 96 -3.99 1.59 6.07
C THR A 96 -3.99 2.73 7.07
N TYR A 97 -2.82 3.22 7.48
CA TYR A 97 -2.68 4.36 8.39
C TYR A 97 -1.59 5.34 7.91
N THR A 98 -1.46 6.52 8.53
CA THR A 98 -0.52 7.57 8.09
C THR A 98 0.55 7.85 9.14
N LYS A 99 1.80 7.49 8.82
CA LYS A 99 3.00 7.78 9.62
C LYS A 99 3.85 8.84 8.91
N ASP A 100 4.15 9.95 9.58
CA ASP A 100 5.01 11.03 9.04
C ASP A 100 4.58 11.54 7.63
N GLY A 101 3.26 11.61 7.40
CA GLY A 101 2.69 12.02 6.11
C GLY A 101 2.75 10.96 5.00
N GLN A 102 3.16 9.73 5.34
CA GLN A 102 3.20 8.59 4.44
C GLN A 102 2.17 7.53 4.84
N SER A 103 1.49 6.96 3.85
CA SER A 103 0.57 5.86 4.10
C SER A 103 1.32 4.53 4.26
N VAL A 104 0.93 3.78 5.28
CA VAL A 104 1.43 2.44 5.60
C VAL A 104 0.27 1.46 5.42
N VAL A 105 0.53 0.30 4.82
CA VAL A 105 -0.46 -0.78 4.66
C VAL A 105 -0.01 -2.02 5.42
N VAL A 106 -0.93 -2.55 6.22
CA VAL A 106 -0.82 -3.87 6.86
C VAL A 106 -1.74 -4.82 6.10
N GLU A 107 -1.20 -5.95 5.66
CA GLU A 107 -1.96 -7.02 4.97
C GLU A 107 -2.29 -8.15 5.95
N ASN A 108 -3.48 -8.74 5.80
CA ASN A 108 -4.05 -9.71 6.73
C ASN A 108 -4.12 -9.26 8.22
N PRO A 109 -4.43 -7.98 8.54
CA PRO A 109 -4.66 -7.61 9.93
C PRO A 109 -6.00 -8.16 10.43
N LYS A 110 -6.15 -8.22 11.76
CA LYS A 110 -7.37 -8.62 12.46
C LYS A 110 -8.04 -7.40 13.08
N GLN A 111 -9.30 -7.17 12.74
CA GLN A 111 -10.12 -6.12 13.33
C GLN A 111 -10.82 -6.68 14.56
N VAL A 112 -10.38 -6.25 15.73
CA VAL A 112 -10.83 -6.78 17.02
C VAL A 112 -11.52 -5.67 17.77
N VAL A 113 -12.75 -5.92 18.23
CA VAL A 113 -13.44 -5.01 19.16
C VAL A 113 -13.07 -5.36 20.58
N ASP A 114 -13.11 -4.40 21.49
CA ASP A 114 -13.12 -4.68 22.92
C ASP A 114 -14.40 -4.11 23.53
N VAL A 115 -15.03 -4.91 24.41
CA VAL A 115 -16.41 -4.66 24.83
C VAL A 115 -16.64 -4.96 26.31
N SER A 116 -17.60 -4.23 26.87
CA SER A 116 -18.00 -4.23 28.26
C SER A 116 -19.50 -3.95 28.40
N GLU A 117 -19.98 -3.82 29.64
CA GLU A 117 -21.35 -3.38 29.89
C GLU A 117 -21.66 -1.95 29.45
N HIS A 118 -20.64 -1.13 29.18
CA HIS A 118 -20.81 0.20 28.60
C HIS A 118 -21.34 0.14 27.15
N ASP A 119 -21.12 -0.99 26.45
CA ASP A 119 -21.58 -1.25 25.08
C ASP A 119 -23.00 -1.85 25.03
N GLY A 120 -23.58 -2.12 26.21
CA GLY A 120 -24.88 -2.76 26.36
C GLY A 120 -24.92 -4.19 25.83
N LYS A 121 -26.13 -4.68 25.55
CA LYS A 121 -26.32 -6.04 25.03
C LYS A 121 -26.05 -6.12 23.53
N ILE A 122 -24.92 -6.70 23.16
CA ILE A 122 -24.47 -6.83 21.76
C ILE A 122 -25.30 -7.84 20.96
N ASN A 123 -25.67 -7.49 19.73
CA ASN A 123 -26.14 -8.43 18.72
C ASN A 123 -24.93 -9.02 17.95
N TRP A 124 -24.40 -10.14 18.46
CA TRP A 124 -23.17 -10.75 17.98
C TRP A 124 -23.27 -11.32 16.55
N GLU A 125 -24.43 -11.80 16.12
CA GLU A 125 -24.63 -12.26 14.74
C GLU A 125 -24.51 -11.09 13.75
N LYS A 126 -25.08 -9.95 14.13
CA LYS A 126 -25.02 -8.75 13.31
C LYS A 126 -23.60 -8.18 13.29
N LEU A 127 -22.95 -8.07 14.43
CA LEU A 127 -21.55 -7.62 14.52
C LEU A 127 -20.61 -8.53 13.72
N LYS A 128 -20.77 -9.85 13.80
CA LYS A 128 -20.02 -10.81 12.98
C LYS A 128 -20.24 -10.58 11.48
N SER A 129 -21.45 -10.21 11.07
CA SER A 129 -21.77 -9.91 9.66
C SER A 129 -21.11 -8.62 9.15
N GLU A 130 -20.73 -7.70 10.05
CA GLU A 130 -19.93 -6.50 9.71
C GLU A 130 -18.45 -6.84 9.47
N GLY A 131 -18.03 -8.09 9.68
CA GLY A 131 -16.71 -8.58 9.30
C GLY A 131 -15.61 -8.35 10.34
N ILE A 132 -15.96 -8.24 11.63
CA ILE A 132 -15.00 -8.31 12.73
C ILE A 132 -14.27 -9.66 12.74
N ASP A 133 -13.03 -9.67 13.20
CA ASP A 133 -12.17 -10.86 13.26
C ASP A 133 -12.10 -11.47 14.67
N GLY A 134 -12.47 -10.72 15.71
CA GLY A 134 -12.46 -11.19 17.10
C GLY A 134 -12.94 -10.14 18.10
N ALA A 135 -12.93 -10.50 19.38
CA ALA A 135 -13.30 -9.61 20.48
C ALA A 135 -12.47 -9.81 21.76
N ILE A 136 -12.19 -8.75 22.50
CA ILE A 136 -11.67 -8.85 23.89
C ILE A 136 -12.79 -8.45 24.87
N LEU A 137 -13.10 -9.31 25.83
CA LEU A 137 -14.28 -9.18 26.69
C LEU A 137 -13.89 -8.77 28.12
N ARG A 138 -14.54 -7.75 28.69
CA ARG A 138 -14.28 -7.36 30.08
C ARG A 138 -14.78 -8.41 31.06
N ILE A 139 -13.89 -8.89 31.92
CA ILE A 139 -14.22 -9.78 33.05
C ILE A 139 -14.93 -8.96 34.14
N GLY A 140 -14.39 -7.77 34.41
CA GLY A 140 -14.79 -6.87 35.48
C GLY A 140 -13.72 -5.81 35.72
N TRP A 141 -13.73 -5.21 36.90
CA TRP A 141 -12.76 -4.20 37.31
C TRP A 141 -12.40 -4.36 38.80
N GLY A 142 -11.16 -4.04 39.17
CA GLY A 142 -10.71 -4.11 40.55
C GLY A 142 -10.93 -5.51 41.17
N VAL A 143 -11.43 -5.53 42.42
CA VAL A 143 -11.64 -6.75 43.20
C VAL A 143 -13.13 -6.97 43.42
N GLY A 144 -13.65 -8.11 42.96
CA GLY A 144 -15.03 -8.55 43.22
C GLY A 144 -16.10 -7.99 42.28
N TYR A 145 -15.80 -7.00 41.43
CA TYR A 145 -16.75 -6.51 40.45
C TYR A 145 -16.70 -7.31 39.16
N THR A 146 -17.89 -7.64 38.65
CA THR A 146 -18.08 -8.43 37.42
C THR A 146 -18.81 -7.57 36.40
N ASP A 147 -18.35 -7.65 35.15
CA ASP A 147 -19.06 -7.04 34.04
C ASP A 147 -20.42 -7.71 33.80
N GLU A 148 -21.48 -6.91 33.70
CA GLU A 148 -22.87 -7.38 33.57
C GLU A 148 -23.08 -8.33 32.37
N TYR A 149 -22.34 -8.11 31.28
CA TYR A 149 -22.50 -8.86 30.04
C TYR A 149 -21.41 -9.91 29.81
N PHE A 150 -20.46 -10.13 30.72
CA PHE A 150 -19.37 -11.09 30.52
C PHE A 150 -19.87 -12.49 30.14
N ASP A 151 -20.80 -13.06 30.91
CA ASP A 151 -21.33 -14.42 30.67
C ASP A 151 -22.06 -14.51 29.32
N TYR A 152 -22.83 -13.47 28.98
CA TYR A 152 -23.52 -13.38 27.70
C TYR A 152 -22.51 -13.31 26.54
N ASN A 153 -21.55 -12.39 26.62
CA ASN A 153 -20.58 -12.13 25.58
C ASN A 153 -19.67 -13.33 25.31
N ILE A 154 -19.15 -13.99 26.35
CA ILE A 154 -18.31 -15.18 26.17
C ILE A 154 -19.12 -16.33 25.58
N SER A 155 -20.38 -16.51 26.00
CA SER A 155 -21.24 -17.56 25.46
C SER A 155 -21.55 -17.36 23.97
N GLU A 156 -21.77 -16.12 23.54
CA GLU A 156 -22.07 -15.79 22.15
C GLU A 156 -20.82 -15.90 21.26
N CYS A 157 -19.66 -15.44 21.73
CA CYS A 157 -18.39 -15.65 21.03
C CYS A 157 -18.12 -17.15 20.80
N LYS A 158 -18.30 -17.98 21.83
CA LYS A 158 -18.16 -19.44 21.72
C LYS A 158 -19.19 -20.04 20.77
N ARG A 159 -20.47 -19.68 20.89
CA ARG A 159 -21.57 -20.18 20.03
C ARG A 159 -21.32 -19.87 18.55
N LEU A 160 -20.82 -18.67 18.26
CA LEU A 160 -20.60 -18.19 16.90
C LEU A 160 -19.19 -18.48 16.39
N GLY A 161 -18.29 -19.03 17.21
CA GLY A 161 -16.89 -19.26 16.85
C GLY A 161 -16.14 -17.97 16.51
N ILE A 162 -16.41 -16.89 17.27
CA ILE A 162 -15.69 -15.62 17.17
C ILE A 162 -14.43 -15.75 18.05
N PRO A 163 -13.22 -15.60 17.49
CA PRO A 163 -11.98 -15.56 18.27
C PRO A 163 -12.04 -14.53 19.38
N TYR A 164 -11.68 -14.90 20.61
CA TYR A 164 -11.80 -13.99 21.74
C TYR A 164 -10.63 -14.05 22.73
N GLY A 165 -10.51 -12.97 23.51
CA GLY A 165 -9.68 -12.85 24.71
C GLY A 165 -10.45 -12.11 25.80
N LEU A 166 -9.78 -11.84 26.91
CA LEU A 166 -10.42 -11.27 28.10
C LEU A 166 -9.62 -10.09 28.64
N TYR A 167 -10.22 -9.21 29.42
CA TYR A 167 -9.48 -8.20 30.16
C TYR A 167 -10.06 -7.89 31.55
N LEU A 168 -9.20 -7.46 32.48
CA LEU A 168 -9.58 -6.91 33.78
C LEU A 168 -9.03 -5.50 33.90
N TYR A 169 -9.91 -4.52 34.12
CA TYR A 169 -9.52 -3.13 34.41
C TYR A 169 -8.96 -3.00 35.83
N SER A 170 -7.70 -2.60 35.96
CA SER A 170 -7.02 -2.55 37.25
C SER A 170 -7.24 -1.25 38.01
N TYR A 171 -7.40 -1.38 39.32
CA TYR A 171 -7.34 -0.30 40.31
C TYR A 171 -6.22 -0.50 41.33
N ALA A 172 -5.26 -1.39 41.03
CA ALA A 172 -4.15 -1.69 41.91
C ALA A 172 -3.21 -0.49 42.09
N TYR A 173 -3.10 -0.03 43.33
CA TYR A 173 -2.13 0.98 43.75
C TYR A 173 -0.87 0.36 44.37
N ASP A 174 -0.89 -0.93 44.70
CA ASP A 174 0.26 -1.70 45.17
C ASP A 174 0.14 -3.20 44.83
N ALA A 175 1.20 -3.96 45.08
CA ALA A 175 1.25 -5.38 44.78
C ALA A 175 0.28 -6.22 45.63
N ASN A 176 -0.11 -5.78 46.83
CA ASN A 176 -1.04 -6.52 47.67
C ASN A 176 -2.46 -6.47 47.09
N PHE A 177 -2.87 -5.30 46.57
CA PHE A 177 -4.11 -5.15 45.84
C PHE A 177 -4.11 -5.97 44.54
N ALA A 178 -2.99 -5.97 43.80
CA ALA A 178 -2.85 -6.77 42.58
C ALA A 178 -3.00 -8.28 42.82
N TYR A 179 -2.56 -8.78 43.99
CA TYR A 179 -2.80 -10.17 44.40
C TYR A 179 -4.31 -10.45 44.55
N ALA A 180 -5.05 -9.54 45.18
CA ALA A 180 -6.50 -9.67 45.36
C ALA A 180 -7.25 -9.57 44.02
N GLU A 181 -6.82 -8.71 43.09
CA GLU A 181 -7.36 -8.65 41.73
C GLU A 181 -7.16 -9.97 40.98
N ALA A 182 -5.97 -10.55 41.08
CA ALA A 182 -5.69 -11.85 40.46
C ALA A 182 -6.54 -12.96 41.08
N ASP A 183 -6.70 -12.99 42.40
CA ASP A 183 -7.53 -14.00 43.10
C ASP A 183 -9.00 -13.89 42.68
N SER A 184 -9.55 -12.68 42.64
CA SER A 184 -10.91 -12.41 42.18
C SER A 184 -11.10 -12.76 40.70
N THR A 185 -10.09 -12.49 39.85
CA THR A 185 -10.12 -12.89 38.44
C THR A 185 -10.15 -14.41 38.30
N ILE A 186 -9.30 -15.13 39.05
CA ILE A 186 -9.27 -16.59 39.04
C ILE A 186 -10.64 -17.13 39.45
N GLU A 187 -11.21 -16.63 40.55
CA GLU A 187 -12.54 -17.02 41.03
C GLU A 187 -13.61 -16.80 39.94
N ARG A 188 -13.60 -15.64 39.29
CA ARG A 188 -14.58 -15.30 38.26
C ARG A 188 -14.52 -16.19 37.03
N LEU A 189 -13.32 -16.67 36.69
CA LEU A 189 -13.08 -17.56 35.55
C LEU A 189 -13.27 -19.04 35.89
N GLN A 190 -13.52 -19.40 37.16
CA GLN A 190 -13.79 -20.79 37.54
C GLN A 190 -15.02 -21.32 36.80
N GLY A 191 -14.89 -22.54 36.27
CA GLY A 191 -15.98 -23.21 35.54
C GLY A 191 -16.02 -22.91 34.03
N TYR A 192 -15.23 -21.94 33.54
CA TYR A 192 -15.07 -21.72 32.10
C TYR A 192 -13.98 -22.61 31.49
N ASP A 193 -14.29 -23.25 30.37
CA ASP A 193 -13.25 -23.79 29.47
C ASP A 193 -12.70 -22.65 28.62
N LEU A 194 -11.43 -22.29 28.84
CA LEU A 194 -10.73 -21.20 28.18
C LEU A 194 -9.55 -21.69 27.33
N THR A 195 -9.63 -22.94 26.83
CA THR A 195 -8.61 -23.53 25.96
C THR A 195 -8.71 -23.05 24.51
N ASP A 196 -9.86 -22.48 24.12
CA ASP A 196 -10.19 -21.96 22.79
C ASP A 196 -9.94 -20.45 22.63
N MET A 197 -9.39 -19.78 23.65
CA MET A 197 -9.01 -18.36 23.53
C MET A 197 -7.95 -18.17 22.45
N SER A 198 -8.20 -17.22 21.56
CA SER A 198 -7.26 -16.82 20.51
C SER A 198 -6.44 -15.60 20.91
N TYR A 199 -6.90 -14.86 21.92
CA TYR A 199 -6.21 -13.71 22.49
C TYR A 199 -5.94 -13.93 24.01
N PRO A 200 -4.93 -13.27 24.58
CA PRO A 200 -4.59 -13.32 26.00
C PRO A 200 -5.70 -12.87 26.96
N ILE A 201 -5.42 -13.05 28.25
CA ILE A 201 -6.03 -12.27 29.32
C ILE A 201 -5.19 -11.01 29.49
N TYR A 202 -5.78 -9.86 29.23
CA TYR A 202 -5.14 -8.56 29.38
C TYR A 202 -5.34 -8.03 30.78
N TYR A 203 -4.24 -7.74 31.46
CA TYR A 203 -4.27 -6.88 32.64
C TYR A 203 -4.22 -5.43 32.14
N ASP A 204 -5.34 -4.75 32.25
CA ASP A 204 -5.53 -3.39 31.75
C ASP A 204 -5.00 -2.40 32.80
N ILE A 205 -3.89 -1.75 32.45
CA ILE A 205 -3.14 -0.84 33.32
C ILE A 205 -3.24 0.58 32.76
N GLU A 206 -4.03 1.40 33.44
CA GLU A 206 -4.24 2.80 33.10
C GLU A 206 -4.08 3.71 34.32
N ALA A 207 -4.04 5.02 34.09
CA ALA A 207 -4.16 6.00 35.17
C ALA A 207 -5.61 6.06 35.68
N PHE A 208 -5.99 5.08 36.49
CA PHE A 208 -7.33 5.02 37.08
C PHE A 208 -7.66 6.28 37.92
N LYS A 209 -8.95 6.60 38.03
CA LYS A 209 -9.41 7.73 38.86
C LYS A 209 -9.29 7.42 40.34
N ALA A 210 -8.92 8.42 41.13
CA ALA A 210 -8.75 8.26 42.57
C ALA A 210 -10.03 7.78 43.24
N TYR A 211 -9.91 6.81 44.16
CA TYR A 211 -11.03 6.23 44.91
C TYR A 211 -10.64 6.01 46.37
N ASN A 212 -11.59 5.72 47.25
CA ASN A 212 -11.29 5.47 48.66
C ASN A 212 -11.26 3.96 48.95
N HIS A 213 -10.23 3.51 49.66
CA HIS A 213 -10.14 2.12 50.07
C HIS A 213 -9.27 1.98 51.32
N ASP A 214 -9.79 1.24 52.30
CA ASP A 214 -9.25 1.09 53.65
C ASP A 214 -8.95 2.43 54.33
N GLY A 215 -9.89 3.36 54.24
CA GLY A 215 -9.79 4.69 54.88
C GLY A 215 -8.76 5.63 54.26
N ALA A 216 -8.20 5.30 53.10
CA ALA A 216 -7.24 6.14 52.38
C ALA A 216 -7.67 6.38 50.93
N THR A 217 -7.38 7.57 50.41
CA THR A 217 -7.54 7.86 48.99
C THR A 217 -6.40 7.20 48.20
N ARG A 218 -6.78 6.28 47.31
CA ARG A 218 -5.89 5.55 46.41
C ARG A 218 -5.79 6.29 45.09
N VAL A 219 -4.57 6.34 44.56
CA VAL A 219 -4.23 7.02 43.31
C VAL A 219 -3.31 6.09 42.49
N PRO A 220 -3.28 6.23 41.15
CA PRO A 220 -2.41 5.42 40.32
C PRO A 220 -0.94 5.66 40.70
N PRO A 221 -0.11 4.61 40.79
CA PRO A 221 1.32 4.74 41.03
C PRO A 221 1.98 5.66 40.00
N LYS A 222 3.09 6.30 40.41
CA LYS A 222 3.82 7.25 39.56
C LYS A 222 5.15 6.71 39.06
N ASP A 223 5.64 5.63 39.66
CA ASP A 223 6.97 5.08 39.38
C ASP A 223 6.89 3.67 38.80
N VAL A 224 7.91 3.33 38.02
CA VAL A 224 8.03 2.07 37.29
C VAL A 224 8.13 0.87 38.23
N LYS A 225 8.85 0.98 39.37
CA LYS A 225 9.12 -0.15 40.26
C LYS A 225 7.86 -0.64 40.98
N THR A 226 6.98 0.28 41.34
CA THR A 226 5.66 -0.08 41.90
C THR A 226 4.84 -0.86 40.87
N TYR A 227 4.82 -0.42 39.60
CA TYR A 227 4.12 -1.14 38.53
C TYR A 227 4.76 -2.49 38.20
N GLU A 228 6.10 -2.62 38.26
CA GLU A 228 6.77 -3.93 38.11
C GLU A 228 6.25 -4.91 39.16
N SER A 229 6.15 -4.47 40.41
CA SER A 229 5.69 -5.30 41.54
C SER A 229 4.21 -5.67 41.42
N ILE A 230 3.35 -4.71 41.01
CA ILE A 230 1.92 -4.92 40.74
C ILE A 230 1.72 -5.97 39.65
N ILE A 231 2.29 -5.72 38.47
CA ILE A 231 2.07 -6.55 37.28
C ILE A 231 2.67 -7.93 37.50
N LYS A 232 3.87 -8.02 38.08
CA LYS A 232 4.49 -9.31 38.35
C LYS A 232 3.70 -10.14 39.36
N THR A 233 3.16 -9.51 40.40
CA THR A 233 2.32 -10.22 41.38
C THR A 233 1.06 -10.79 40.74
N TYR A 234 0.35 -9.99 39.95
CA TYR A 234 -0.85 -10.44 39.24
C TYR A 234 -0.51 -11.61 38.30
N VAL A 235 0.54 -11.45 37.48
CA VAL A 235 1.00 -12.48 36.52
C VAL A 235 1.41 -13.77 37.22
N ASP A 236 2.22 -13.70 38.29
CA ASP A 236 2.69 -14.88 39.02
C ASP A 236 1.52 -15.66 39.65
N LYS A 237 0.54 -14.95 40.23
CA LYS A 237 -0.66 -15.55 40.82
C LYS A 237 -1.54 -16.22 39.75
N MET A 238 -1.78 -15.55 38.63
CA MET A 238 -2.52 -16.12 37.48
C MET A 238 -1.80 -17.34 36.90
N ASN A 239 -0.48 -17.28 36.73
CA ASN A 239 0.33 -18.41 36.26
C ASN A 239 0.20 -19.62 37.19
N SER A 240 0.25 -19.39 38.51
CA SER A 240 0.10 -20.44 39.53
C SER A 240 -1.28 -21.11 39.52
N ALA A 241 -2.31 -20.41 39.02
CA ALA A 241 -3.67 -20.91 38.87
C ALA A 241 -3.93 -21.60 37.51
N GLY A 242 -2.89 -21.82 36.69
CA GLY A 242 -3.02 -22.53 35.41
C GLY A 242 -3.12 -21.63 34.18
N TYR A 243 -2.96 -20.32 34.33
CA TYR A 243 -2.93 -19.35 33.22
C TYR A 243 -1.50 -19.05 32.74
N SER A 244 -0.59 -20.02 32.87
CA SER A 244 0.83 -19.87 32.52
C SER A 244 1.04 -19.31 31.12
N GLY A 245 1.66 -18.13 31.02
CA GLY A 245 1.97 -17.46 29.75
C GLY A 245 0.75 -16.90 29.01
N LYS A 246 -0.43 -16.83 29.66
CA LYS A 246 -1.66 -16.30 29.06
C LYS A 246 -1.96 -14.85 29.44
N VAL A 247 -1.22 -14.27 30.38
CA VAL A 247 -1.45 -12.89 30.86
C VAL A 247 -0.53 -11.92 30.13
N HIS A 248 -1.12 -10.95 29.45
CA HIS A 248 -0.42 -9.86 28.77
C HIS A 248 -0.89 -8.51 29.36
N VAL A 249 -0.18 -7.42 29.05
CA VAL A 249 -0.52 -6.07 29.50
C VAL A 249 -1.15 -5.28 28.35
N TYR A 250 -2.24 -4.58 28.67
CA TYR A 250 -2.76 -3.46 27.88
C TYR A 250 -2.48 -2.14 28.59
N SER A 251 -2.19 -1.08 27.82
CA SER A 251 -2.11 0.30 28.30
C SER A 251 -2.11 1.29 27.13
N TYR A 252 -2.07 2.59 27.39
CA TYR A 252 -1.91 3.60 26.36
C TYR A 252 -0.47 4.06 26.16
N ARG A 253 -0.16 4.51 24.94
CA ARG A 253 1.18 4.89 24.46
C ARG A 253 2.01 5.66 25.48
N SER A 254 1.44 6.72 26.06
CA SER A 254 2.20 7.61 26.94
C SER A 254 2.50 7.00 28.32
N TYR A 255 1.72 6.02 28.78
CA TYR A 255 2.00 5.25 30.00
C TYR A 255 3.14 4.26 29.76
N CYS A 256 3.11 3.54 28.63
CA CYS A 256 4.22 2.68 28.16
C CYS A 256 5.55 3.43 28.09
N GLN A 257 5.53 4.71 27.69
CA GLN A 257 6.73 5.56 27.60
C GLN A 257 7.24 6.10 28.95
N LYS A 258 6.44 6.00 30.02
CA LYS A 258 6.71 6.64 31.31
C LYS A 258 6.57 5.64 32.46
N GLN A 259 5.37 5.54 33.04
CA GLN A 259 5.09 4.74 34.24
C GLN A 259 5.34 3.24 34.03
N LEU A 260 5.20 2.75 32.80
CA LEU A 260 5.37 1.32 32.47
C LEU A 260 6.66 1.04 31.69
N ASN A 261 7.59 2.00 31.62
CA ASN A 261 8.84 1.86 30.87
C ASN A 261 9.86 0.95 31.60
N SER A 262 9.55 -0.34 31.63
CA SER A 262 10.39 -1.43 32.15
C SER A 262 10.48 -2.52 31.09
N ALA A 263 11.66 -3.12 30.92
CA ALA A 263 11.85 -4.26 30.03
C ALA A 263 10.94 -5.45 30.40
N TYR A 264 10.68 -5.66 31.70
CA TYR A 264 9.79 -6.70 32.19
C TYR A 264 8.34 -6.42 31.77
N ILE A 265 7.84 -5.22 32.08
CA ILE A 265 6.46 -4.83 31.77
C ILE A 265 6.23 -4.80 30.27
N LEU A 266 7.11 -4.11 29.54
CA LEU A 266 7.02 -4.00 28.09
C LEU A 266 7.20 -5.35 27.38
N GLY A 267 7.90 -6.31 27.99
CA GLY A 267 7.97 -7.69 27.51
C GLY A 267 6.66 -8.47 27.62
N LEU A 268 5.68 -7.97 28.39
CA LEU A 268 4.32 -8.48 28.50
C LEU A 268 3.30 -7.59 27.77
N THR A 269 3.67 -6.36 27.43
CA THR A 269 2.79 -5.39 26.75
C THR A 269 2.65 -5.72 25.27
N SER A 270 1.50 -6.28 24.90
CA SER A 270 1.19 -6.67 23.52
C SER A 270 0.03 -5.88 22.91
N TRP A 271 -0.65 -5.04 23.69
CA TRP A 271 -1.80 -4.26 23.20
C TRP A 271 -1.71 -2.83 23.71
N ILE A 272 -1.69 -1.85 22.78
CA ILE A 272 -1.42 -0.46 23.11
C ILE A 272 -2.44 0.47 22.44
N ALA A 273 -3.03 1.37 23.22
CA ALA A 273 -3.91 2.42 22.71
C ALA A 273 -3.14 3.68 22.25
N GLU A 274 -3.51 4.19 21.09
CA GLU A 274 -3.12 5.50 20.55
C GLU A 274 -4.13 5.93 19.48
N TYR A 275 -4.93 6.96 19.77
CA TYR A 275 -5.97 7.43 18.86
C TYR A 275 -5.49 8.44 17.81
N GLY A 276 -4.21 8.33 17.43
CA GLY A 276 -3.55 9.15 16.42
C GLY A 276 -3.56 8.53 15.03
N SER A 277 -2.88 9.18 14.07
CA SER A 277 -2.78 8.66 12.69
C SER A 277 -1.86 7.43 12.55
N TYR A 278 -1.09 7.11 13.58
CA TYR A 278 -0.25 5.91 13.71
C TYR A 278 0.08 5.63 15.19
N LEU A 279 0.39 4.38 15.54
CA LEU A 279 0.97 4.05 16.84
C LEU A 279 2.40 4.60 16.94
N ALA A 280 2.57 5.72 17.64
CA ALA A 280 3.87 6.39 17.81
C ALA A 280 4.74 5.79 18.92
N PHE A 281 4.81 4.46 18.99
CA PHE A 281 5.60 3.71 19.95
C PHE A 281 6.10 2.41 19.34
N ASP A 282 7.38 2.16 19.54
CA ASP A 282 8.06 0.93 19.12
C ASP A 282 8.42 0.18 20.40
N ASN A 283 7.89 -1.03 20.58
CA ASN A 283 8.14 -1.86 21.76
C ASN A 283 9.22 -2.90 21.44
N PRO A 284 10.49 -2.69 21.81
CA PRO A 284 11.56 -3.61 21.48
C PRO A 284 11.58 -4.88 22.34
N TYR A 285 10.79 -4.93 23.41
CA TYR A 285 10.83 -6.01 24.41
C TYR A 285 9.82 -7.13 24.13
N TYR A 286 8.81 -6.87 23.29
CA TYR A 286 7.79 -7.84 22.94
C TYR A 286 7.94 -8.34 21.50
N THR A 287 7.84 -9.65 21.32
CA THR A 287 7.78 -10.30 20.01
C THR A 287 6.57 -11.21 19.97
N GLY A 288 5.65 -10.98 19.03
CA GLY A 288 4.42 -11.76 18.91
C GLY A 288 3.31 -10.95 18.26
N ASP A 289 2.11 -11.50 18.30
CA ASP A 289 0.89 -10.83 17.86
C ASP A 289 0.64 -9.60 18.75
N SER A 290 0.52 -8.43 18.12
CA SER A 290 0.35 -7.17 18.83
C SER A 290 -0.88 -6.41 18.33
N GLY A 291 -1.56 -5.75 19.26
CA GLY A 291 -2.74 -4.94 19.03
C GLY A 291 -2.44 -3.45 19.13
N TRP A 292 -2.99 -2.68 18.19
CA TRP A 292 -3.10 -1.23 18.28
C TRP A 292 -4.56 -0.82 18.36
N GLN A 293 -5.02 -0.38 19.53
CA GLN A 293 -6.35 0.25 19.69
C GLN A 293 -6.27 1.67 19.13
N TYR A 294 -6.90 1.87 17.97
CA TYR A 294 -6.71 3.09 17.17
C TYR A 294 -7.92 4.03 17.23
N THR A 295 -9.04 3.59 17.78
CA THR A 295 -10.27 4.39 17.93
C THR A 295 -11.15 3.85 19.05
N SER A 296 -11.87 4.75 19.71
CA SER A 296 -12.95 4.50 20.67
C SER A 296 -14.30 5.03 20.17
N GLU A 297 -14.42 5.29 18.87
CA GLU A 297 -15.56 5.96 18.24
C GLU A 297 -16.08 5.19 17.02
N ALA A 298 -15.82 3.87 16.96
CA ALA A 298 -16.34 3.09 15.85
C ALA A 298 -17.84 2.84 16.00
N ASP A 299 -18.53 2.82 14.87
CA ASP A 299 -19.94 2.47 14.79
C ASP A 299 -20.09 1.16 14.02
N PHE A 300 -20.79 0.21 14.64
CA PHE A 300 -21.15 -1.07 14.05
C PHE A 300 -22.63 -1.34 14.28
N GLU A 301 -23.30 -1.82 13.23
CA GLU A 301 -24.64 -2.34 13.39
C GLU A 301 -24.61 -3.52 14.40
N GLY A 302 -25.46 -3.43 15.42
CA GLY A 302 -25.57 -4.45 16.46
C GLY A 302 -24.96 -4.10 17.82
N ILE A 303 -24.32 -2.93 17.97
CA ILE A 303 -23.89 -2.37 19.26
C ILE A 303 -24.67 -1.09 19.52
N THR A 304 -25.11 -0.86 20.77
CA THR A 304 -25.80 0.37 21.16
C THR A 304 -25.53 0.64 22.64
N PRO A 305 -24.89 1.76 23.00
CA PRO A 305 -24.69 2.98 22.19
C PRO A 305 -23.62 2.86 21.08
N GLU A 306 -23.67 3.79 20.11
CA GLU A 306 -22.59 3.98 19.13
C GLU A 306 -21.32 4.43 19.89
N ASN A 307 -20.11 4.13 19.37
CA ASN A 307 -18.75 4.35 19.95
C ASN A 307 -18.10 3.14 20.63
N VAL A 308 -17.86 2.07 19.88
CA VAL A 308 -17.06 0.92 20.37
C VAL A 308 -15.57 1.11 20.09
N ASP A 309 -14.75 0.57 20.99
CA ASP A 309 -13.31 0.46 20.84
C ASP A 309 -12.91 -0.57 19.78
N VAL A 310 -11.95 -0.19 18.93
CA VAL A 310 -11.47 -1.05 17.84
C VAL A 310 -9.96 -1.04 17.75
N SER A 311 -9.44 -2.25 17.65
CA SER A 311 -8.03 -2.55 17.53
C SER A 311 -7.68 -3.22 16.20
N MET A 312 -6.49 -2.90 15.70
CA MET A 312 -5.83 -3.65 14.63
C MET A 312 -4.79 -4.56 15.27
N PHE A 313 -5.01 -5.87 15.18
CA PHE A 313 -4.07 -6.90 15.59
C PHE A 313 -3.28 -7.46 14.40
N THR A 314 -1.97 -7.63 14.57
CA THR A 314 -1.09 -8.22 13.56
C THR A 314 0.10 -8.95 14.20
N ASN A 315 0.54 -10.02 13.54
CA ASN A 315 1.75 -10.77 13.88
C ASN A 315 2.99 -10.29 13.10
N THR A 316 2.77 -9.40 12.14
CA THR A 316 3.86 -8.76 11.41
C THR A 316 4.30 -7.61 12.28
N LEU A 317 5.58 -7.59 12.69
CA LEU A 317 6.22 -6.35 13.15
C LEU A 317 5.76 -5.23 12.20
N LEU A 318 5.58 -4.00 12.69
CA LEU A 318 5.13 -2.81 11.92
C LEU A 318 6.07 -2.44 10.73
N SER A 319 6.80 -3.40 10.16
CA SER A 319 7.48 -3.36 8.89
C SER A 319 6.48 -3.16 7.76
N LEU A 320 6.30 -1.89 7.41
CA LEU A 320 5.99 -1.39 6.08
C LEU A 320 6.49 -2.33 4.98
N GLN A 321 5.63 -3.21 4.46
CA GLN A 321 5.97 -3.94 3.26
C GLN A 321 5.92 -2.98 2.06
N THR A 322 6.98 -3.01 1.26
CA THR A 322 7.09 -2.22 0.04
C THR A 322 6.53 -3.05 -1.11
N GLN A 323 5.42 -2.61 -1.70
CA GLN A 323 4.83 -3.28 -2.86
C GLN A 323 5.71 -3.08 -4.10
N SER A 324 5.94 -4.14 -4.87
CA SER A 324 6.66 -4.08 -6.14
C SER A 324 5.78 -3.54 -7.27
N PRO A 325 6.32 -2.73 -8.20
CA PRO A 325 5.58 -2.30 -9.39
C PRO A 325 5.34 -3.49 -10.33
N ALA A 326 4.08 -3.72 -10.72
CA ALA A 326 3.72 -4.78 -11.66
C ALA A 326 3.85 -4.30 -13.12
N ASN A 327 3.85 -5.27 -14.05
CA ASN A 327 3.73 -5.03 -15.49
C ASN A 327 4.75 -4.05 -16.08
N LEU A 328 6.02 -4.11 -15.63
CA LEU A 328 7.09 -3.36 -16.28
C LEU A 328 7.27 -3.85 -17.72
N THR A 329 7.02 -2.96 -18.67
CA THR A 329 7.23 -3.21 -20.10
C THR A 329 8.24 -2.22 -20.67
N ALA A 330 9.03 -2.69 -21.64
CA ALA A 330 9.96 -1.88 -22.41
C ALA A 330 9.62 -2.00 -23.90
N THR A 331 9.39 -0.86 -24.58
CA THR A 331 8.98 -0.83 -25.98
C THR A 331 9.78 0.19 -26.77
N VAL A 332 10.05 -0.08 -28.05
CA VAL A 332 10.73 0.87 -28.94
C VAL A 332 9.75 1.97 -29.35
N GLU A 333 10.10 3.23 -29.09
CA GLU A 333 9.35 4.42 -29.48
C GLU A 333 10.25 5.35 -30.29
N GLY A 334 10.19 5.24 -31.62
CA GLY A 334 11.09 5.97 -32.53
C GLY A 334 12.53 5.51 -32.40
N THR A 335 13.41 6.40 -31.93
CA THR A 335 14.84 6.12 -31.67
C THR A 335 15.15 5.91 -30.18
N ASN A 336 14.11 5.72 -29.35
CA ASN A 336 14.22 5.60 -27.89
C ASN A 336 13.53 4.32 -27.40
N ILE A 337 13.71 4.01 -26.11
CA ILE A 337 12.96 2.95 -25.42
C ILE A 337 12.04 3.60 -24.39
N LYS A 338 10.74 3.29 -24.43
CA LYS A 338 9.76 3.71 -23.44
C LYS A 338 9.49 2.57 -22.46
N LEU A 339 9.59 2.90 -21.18
CA LEU A 339 9.25 2.05 -20.05
C LEU A 339 7.91 2.50 -19.46
N THR A 340 7.04 1.54 -19.12
CA THR A 340 5.81 1.78 -18.36
C THR A 340 5.60 0.66 -17.35
N TRP A 341 4.99 0.98 -16.21
CA TRP A 341 4.64 0.04 -15.16
C TRP A 341 3.34 0.46 -14.47
N ASP A 342 2.74 -0.45 -13.72
CA ASP A 342 1.52 -0.16 -12.97
C ASP A 342 1.80 0.78 -11.81
N LYS A 343 0.82 1.65 -11.55
CA LYS A 343 0.88 2.56 -10.40
C LYS A 343 0.77 1.73 -9.12
N VAL A 344 1.81 1.78 -8.31
CA VAL A 344 1.75 1.41 -6.89
C VAL A 344 1.05 2.55 -6.14
N PRO A 345 0.07 2.26 -5.27
CA PRO A 345 -0.61 3.28 -4.46
C PRO A 345 0.35 4.13 -3.60
N TYR A 346 -0.13 5.27 -3.08
CA TYR A 346 0.58 6.21 -2.19
C TYR A 346 1.69 7.07 -2.85
N ASN A 347 2.34 7.95 -2.07
CA ASN A 347 3.39 8.89 -2.51
C ASN A 347 4.73 8.18 -2.83
N THR A 348 4.67 7.09 -3.59
CA THR A 348 5.79 6.22 -3.90
C THR A 348 6.69 6.81 -4.97
N ARG A 349 8.00 6.77 -4.72
CA ARG A 349 9.02 7.00 -5.75
C ARG A 349 9.42 5.68 -6.39
N TYR A 350 9.70 5.72 -7.68
CA TYR A 350 10.22 4.62 -8.48
C TYR A 350 11.68 4.90 -8.81
N ARG A 351 12.56 3.97 -8.45
CA ARG A 351 13.94 3.97 -8.94
C ARG A 351 14.05 3.07 -10.15
N VAL A 352 14.63 3.61 -11.21
CA VAL A 352 14.79 2.93 -12.50
C VAL A 352 16.28 2.75 -12.79
N TYR A 353 16.65 1.56 -13.25
CA TYR A 353 18.02 1.23 -13.63
C TYR A 353 18.05 0.42 -14.94
N TYR A 354 19.23 0.30 -15.54
CA TYR A 354 19.48 -0.60 -16.66
C TYR A 354 20.78 -1.37 -16.51
N GLN A 355 20.92 -2.48 -17.24
CA GLN A 355 22.18 -3.19 -17.46
C GLN A 355 22.30 -3.66 -18.90
N THR A 356 23.52 -3.85 -19.38
CA THR A 356 23.82 -4.29 -20.75
C THR A 356 24.15 -5.79 -20.85
N THR A 357 24.64 -6.38 -19.77
CA THR A 357 24.92 -7.83 -19.61
C THR A 357 24.17 -8.38 -18.40
N ASP A 358 24.00 -9.70 -18.29
CA ASP A 358 23.19 -10.28 -17.20
C ASP A 358 23.90 -10.21 -15.85
N ASP A 359 25.24 -10.25 -15.87
CA ASP A 359 26.13 -10.13 -14.70
C ASP A 359 26.74 -8.71 -14.57
N GLY A 360 26.21 -7.73 -15.29
CA GLY A 360 26.72 -6.36 -15.30
C GLY A 360 26.23 -5.53 -14.13
N GLU A 361 26.90 -4.40 -13.86
CA GLU A 361 26.43 -3.44 -12.86
C GLU A 361 25.14 -2.73 -13.31
N TRP A 362 24.25 -2.49 -12.35
CA TRP A 362 23.04 -1.71 -12.56
C TRP A 362 23.36 -0.21 -12.62
N ASN A 363 23.04 0.39 -13.76
CA ASN A 363 23.24 1.80 -14.03
C ASN A 363 21.99 2.59 -13.65
N TYR A 364 22.12 3.55 -12.74
CA TYR A 364 21.02 4.40 -12.27
C TYR A 364 20.52 5.35 -13.37
N LEU A 365 19.20 5.45 -13.52
CA LEU A 365 18.56 6.36 -14.47
C LEU A 365 17.82 7.51 -13.78
N THR A 366 16.94 7.20 -12.83
CA THR A 366 16.08 8.21 -12.20
C THR A 366 15.45 7.72 -10.90
N SER A 367 14.92 8.69 -10.14
CA SER A 367 14.04 8.53 -8.99
C SER A 367 12.87 9.49 -9.16
N GLN A 368 11.68 8.96 -9.45
CA GLN A 368 10.54 9.75 -9.92
C GLN A 368 9.20 9.22 -9.37
N THR A 369 8.14 10.00 -9.46
CA THR A 369 6.78 9.59 -9.03
C THR A 369 5.90 9.12 -10.20
N GLY A 370 6.28 9.44 -11.44
CA GLY A 370 5.56 9.01 -12.64
C GLY A 370 5.78 7.54 -12.97
N THR A 371 4.77 6.92 -13.59
CA THR A 371 4.74 5.48 -13.95
C THR A 371 5.31 5.17 -15.33
N SER A 372 6.12 6.08 -15.88
CA SER A 372 6.78 5.87 -17.17
C SER A 372 8.12 6.59 -17.24
N TYR A 373 9.05 6.05 -18.03
CA TYR A 373 10.36 6.65 -18.28
C TYR A 373 10.78 6.41 -19.73
N THR A 374 11.39 7.39 -20.39
CA THR A 374 11.92 7.25 -21.75
C THR A 374 13.44 7.27 -21.74
N PHE A 375 14.05 6.13 -22.07
CA PHE A 375 15.49 5.97 -22.20
C PHE A 375 15.95 6.42 -23.60
N LYS A 376 16.81 7.45 -23.65
CA LYS A 376 17.22 8.17 -24.88
C LYS A 376 18.71 8.09 -25.23
N THR A 377 19.53 7.50 -24.35
CA THR A 377 20.99 7.57 -24.40
C THR A 377 21.64 6.21 -24.63
N GLY A 378 20.93 5.27 -25.25
CA GLY A 378 21.47 3.94 -25.54
C GLY A 378 22.40 3.92 -26.76
N THR A 379 23.28 2.93 -26.78
CA THR A 379 24.16 2.61 -27.91
C THR A 379 23.37 1.82 -28.96
N SER A 380 23.32 2.32 -30.20
CA SER A 380 22.63 1.66 -31.31
C SER A 380 23.01 0.18 -31.43
N GLY A 381 22.03 -0.72 -31.35
CA GLY A 381 22.25 -2.17 -31.48
C GLY A 381 22.68 -2.89 -30.21
N ALA A 382 22.97 -2.18 -29.12
CA ALA A 382 23.23 -2.82 -27.84
C ALA A 382 21.92 -3.33 -27.20
N SER A 383 22.01 -4.43 -26.46
CA SER A 383 20.89 -5.00 -25.71
C SER A 383 20.85 -4.45 -24.29
N TYR A 384 19.65 -4.10 -23.82
CA TYR A 384 19.43 -3.56 -22.47
C TYR A 384 18.36 -4.35 -21.73
N ARG A 385 18.55 -4.54 -20.42
CA ARG A 385 17.51 -4.96 -19.48
C ARG A 385 17.24 -3.82 -18.50
N PHE A 386 15.98 -3.53 -18.22
CA PHE A 386 15.57 -2.48 -17.30
C PHE A 386 14.96 -3.07 -16.04
N VAL A 387 15.08 -2.32 -14.94
CA VAL A 387 14.46 -2.68 -13.67
C VAL A 387 13.81 -1.46 -13.05
N VAL A 388 12.66 -1.67 -12.40
CA VAL A 388 11.97 -0.67 -11.58
C VAL A 388 11.68 -1.26 -10.21
N ARG A 389 11.84 -0.44 -9.17
CA ARG A 389 11.42 -0.78 -7.80
C ARG A 389 10.90 0.44 -7.08
N THR A 390 10.02 0.24 -6.10
CA THR A 390 9.60 1.34 -5.24
C THR A 390 10.73 1.70 -4.28
N ALA A 391 10.79 2.98 -3.90
CA ALA A 391 11.73 3.52 -2.95
C ALA A 391 10.96 4.43 -1.99
N ASN A 392 10.71 3.93 -0.79
CA ASN A 392 9.99 4.65 0.25
C ASN A 392 11.00 5.06 1.33
N LEU A 393 10.88 6.30 1.81
CA LEU A 393 11.76 6.83 2.85
C LEU A 393 11.14 6.52 4.22
N ILE A 394 11.68 5.53 4.92
CA ILE A 394 11.18 5.04 6.20
C ILE A 394 12.26 5.31 7.25
N ASN A 395 11.90 6.06 8.32
CA ASN A 395 12.81 6.44 9.40
C ASN A 395 14.12 7.08 8.91
N GLY A 396 14.05 7.94 7.88
CA GLY A 396 15.23 8.59 7.29
C GLY A 396 16.04 7.72 6.31
N GLU A 397 15.67 6.46 6.12
CA GLU A 397 16.34 5.53 5.21
C GLU A 397 15.46 5.11 4.03
N TYR A 398 16.04 4.94 2.85
CA TYR A 398 15.29 4.38 1.72
C TYR A 398 15.17 2.87 1.86
N LYS A 399 13.93 2.37 1.95
CA LYS A 399 13.59 0.95 1.79
C LYS A 399 13.03 0.72 0.39
N PHE A 400 13.41 -0.42 -0.18
CA PHE A 400 13.09 -0.75 -1.56
C PHE A 400 12.25 -2.02 -1.65
N SER A 401 11.28 -2.05 -2.55
CA SER A 401 10.60 -3.29 -2.91
C SER A 401 11.54 -4.26 -3.63
N GLN A 402 11.07 -5.49 -3.79
CA GLN A 402 11.58 -6.37 -4.83
C GLN A 402 11.50 -5.67 -6.20
N ALA A 403 12.44 -6.01 -7.07
CA ALA A 403 12.59 -5.38 -8.36
C ALA A 403 11.70 -6.06 -9.40
N SER A 404 11.09 -5.26 -10.27
CA SER A 404 10.37 -5.72 -11.45
C SER A 404 11.24 -5.51 -12.68
N PHE A 405 11.36 -6.54 -13.52
CA PHE A 405 12.33 -6.60 -14.61
C PHE A 405 11.61 -6.56 -15.96
N SER A 406 12.18 -5.82 -16.91
CA SER A 406 11.78 -5.94 -18.31
C SER A 406 12.42 -7.17 -18.95
N ASN A 407 11.87 -7.60 -20.09
CA ASN A 407 12.62 -8.38 -21.07
C ASN A 407 13.81 -7.57 -21.60
N ARG A 408 14.81 -8.26 -22.15
CA ARG A 408 15.90 -7.60 -22.89
C ARG A 408 15.35 -6.97 -24.17
N LEU A 409 15.81 -5.76 -24.49
CA LEU A 409 15.44 -5.02 -25.68
C LEU A 409 16.68 -4.43 -26.35
N THR A 410 16.80 -4.62 -27.66
CA THR A 410 17.86 -4.01 -28.47
C THR A 410 17.54 -2.54 -28.72
N TYR A 411 18.48 -1.65 -28.43
CA TYR A 411 18.33 -0.23 -28.67
C TYR A 411 18.26 0.06 -30.17
N PRO A 412 17.25 0.82 -30.64
CA PRO A 412 17.01 1.02 -32.06
C PRO A 412 18.19 1.68 -32.77
N GLN A 413 18.51 1.21 -33.97
CA GLN A 413 19.54 1.80 -34.83
C GLN A 413 19.10 3.19 -35.31
N LYS A 414 19.95 4.20 -35.15
CA LYS A 414 19.77 5.47 -35.87
C LYS A 414 19.92 5.21 -37.38
N LYS A 415 19.00 5.73 -38.20
CA LYS A 415 19.13 5.65 -39.67
C LYS A 415 20.42 6.37 -40.09
N ALA A 416 21.17 5.76 -41.00
CA ALA A 416 22.34 6.41 -41.59
C ALA A 416 21.94 7.69 -42.33
N GLN A 417 22.90 8.61 -42.52
CA GLN A 417 22.67 9.78 -43.35
C GLN A 417 22.29 9.35 -44.77
N GLY A 418 21.24 9.94 -45.34
CA GLY A 418 20.84 9.61 -46.71
C GLY A 418 19.39 9.93 -47.03
N PHE A 419 19.02 9.60 -48.28
CA PHE A 419 17.66 9.75 -48.76
C PHE A 419 16.92 8.42 -48.69
N TYR A 420 15.71 8.47 -48.14
CA TYR A 420 14.85 7.31 -47.97
C TYR A 420 13.49 7.55 -48.63
N ASN A 421 12.92 6.47 -49.15
CA ASN A 421 11.56 6.49 -49.65
C ASN A 421 10.58 6.71 -48.49
N LEU A 422 9.67 7.66 -48.65
CA LEU A 422 8.58 7.92 -47.71
C LEU A 422 7.26 7.74 -48.44
N SER A 423 6.36 6.92 -47.89
CA SER A 423 5.00 6.82 -48.47
C SER A 423 4.34 8.19 -48.46
N ARG A 424 3.88 8.65 -49.63
CA ARG A 424 3.26 9.95 -49.82
C ARG A 424 2.09 10.13 -48.85
N ARG A 425 2.10 11.21 -48.08
CA ARG A 425 1.10 11.51 -47.05
C ARG A 425 0.95 13.01 -46.85
N VAL A 426 -0.14 13.42 -46.22
CA VAL A 426 -0.38 14.82 -45.84
C VAL A 426 -0.36 14.93 -44.32
N ARG A 427 0.37 15.91 -43.79
CA ARG A 427 0.37 16.27 -42.37
C ARG A 427 0.32 17.77 -42.19
N VAL A 428 -0.14 18.21 -41.02
CA VAL A 428 -0.10 19.62 -40.66
C VAL A 428 1.19 19.91 -39.91
N PHE A 429 1.93 20.90 -40.40
CA PHE A 429 3.02 21.50 -39.63
C PHE A 429 2.39 22.42 -38.59
N SER A 430 2.61 22.16 -37.29
CA SER A 430 1.99 22.94 -36.21
C SER A 430 2.96 23.07 -35.05
N SER A 431 3.47 24.28 -34.86
CA SER A 431 4.43 24.60 -33.80
C SER A 431 4.15 25.98 -33.22
N PRO A 432 4.17 26.15 -31.89
CA PRO A 432 4.11 27.47 -31.26
C PRO A 432 5.31 28.35 -31.66
N ASN A 433 6.44 27.72 -32.02
CA ASN A 433 7.70 28.39 -32.38
C ASN A 433 8.00 28.27 -33.88
N ALA A 434 6.98 28.34 -34.75
CA ALA A 434 7.12 28.11 -36.20
C ALA A 434 8.20 28.97 -36.90
N ALA A 435 8.52 30.15 -36.37
CA ALA A 435 9.59 31.00 -36.89
C ALA A 435 11.01 30.41 -36.69
N ASN A 436 11.18 29.52 -35.71
CA ASN A 436 12.48 28.89 -35.39
C ASN A 436 12.73 27.63 -36.23
N TYR A 437 11.75 27.17 -37.00
CA TYR A 437 11.90 26.02 -37.88
C TYR A 437 12.21 26.51 -39.29
N ASN A 438 13.39 26.19 -39.80
CA ASN A 438 13.78 26.51 -41.17
C ASN A 438 13.54 25.34 -42.11
N ARG A 439 13.33 25.66 -43.38
CA ARG A 439 13.27 24.71 -44.49
C ARG A 439 14.68 24.49 -45.03
N TYR A 440 15.04 23.25 -45.31
CA TYR A 440 16.36 22.86 -45.76
C TYR A 440 16.32 22.31 -47.19
N ASP A 441 17.31 22.68 -48.01
CA ASP A 441 17.55 22.07 -49.32
C ASP A 441 18.80 21.19 -49.21
N PRO A 442 18.67 19.86 -49.05
CA PRO A 442 19.81 18.96 -48.90
C PRO A 442 20.61 18.78 -50.19
N PHE A 443 20.02 19.08 -51.36
CA PHE A 443 20.72 18.99 -52.65
C PHE A 443 21.66 20.18 -52.85
N LYS A 444 21.26 21.36 -52.37
CA LYS A 444 22.10 22.58 -52.38
C LYS A 444 22.81 22.83 -51.05
N LYS A 445 22.65 21.91 -50.09
CA LYS A 445 23.15 22.01 -48.71
C LYS A 445 22.91 23.37 -48.05
N LYS A 446 21.74 23.98 -48.26
CA LYS A 446 21.44 25.33 -47.78
C LYS A 446 20.10 25.46 -47.07
N TRP A 447 20.05 26.31 -46.05
CA TRP A 447 18.80 26.73 -45.43
C TRP A 447 18.09 27.76 -46.32
N MET A 448 16.76 27.64 -46.43
CA MET A 448 15.96 28.49 -47.33
C MET A 448 15.27 29.63 -46.57
N GLY A 449 14.55 29.33 -45.49
CA GLY A 449 13.81 30.31 -44.70
C GLY A 449 12.78 29.65 -43.80
N SER A 450 12.19 30.42 -42.87
CA SER A 450 11.39 29.88 -41.78
C SER A 450 10.02 29.32 -42.21
N MET A 451 9.45 28.52 -41.31
CA MET A 451 8.15 27.87 -41.44
C MET A 451 6.98 28.74 -40.95
N LYS A 452 7.23 30.00 -40.56
CA LYS A 452 6.21 30.93 -40.04
C LYS A 452 4.95 30.98 -40.91
N ASN A 453 5.12 31.11 -42.23
CA ASN A 453 4.03 31.23 -43.20
C ASN A 453 3.32 29.90 -43.53
N TYR A 454 3.79 28.79 -42.95
CA TYR A 454 3.26 27.44 -43.14
C TYR A 454 2.71 26.84 -41.83
N ASN A 455 2.67 27.60 -40.73
CA ASN A 455 2.13 27.13 -39.47
C ASN A 455 0.64 26.80 -39.59
N ASN A 456 0.26 25.66 -39.03
CA ASN A 456 -1.06 25.05 -39.13
C ASN A 456 -1.56 24.80 -40.56
N LYS A 457 -0.66 24.81 -41.55
CA LYS A 457 -0.99 24.47 -42.93
C LYS A 457 -0.70 23.00 -43.22
N PRO A 458 -1.56 22.35 -44.00
CA PRO A 458 -1.33 20.97 -44.41
C PRO A 458 -0.30 20.93 -45.55
N LEU A 459 0.61 19.96 -45.48
CA LEU A 459 1.74 19.80 -46.39
C LEU A 459 1.75 18.38 -46.96
N LEU A 460 1.94 18.27 -48.27
CA LEU A 460 2.19 16.99 -48.93
C LEU A 460 3.65 16.61 -48.75
N LEU A 461 3.90 15.39 -48.25
CA LEU A 461 5.21 14.89 -47.84
C LEU A 461 5.56 13.68 -48.70
N THR A 462 6.74 13.68 -49.33
CA THR A 462 7.03 12.73 -50.42
C THR A 462 8.32 11.94 -50.27
N ARG A 463 9.31 12.42 -49.52
CA ARG A 463 10.62 11.77 -49.30
C ARG A 463 11.15 12.09 -47.92
N GLU A 464 12.04 11.26 -47.42
CA GLU A 464 12.77 11.49 -46.19
C GLU A 464 14.26 11.70 -46.48
N TYR A 465 14.86 12.65 -45.79
CA TYR A 465 16.30 12.86 -45.71
C TYR A 465 16.71 12.77 -44.25
N VAL A 466 17.70 11.96 -43.95
CA VAL A 466 18.29 11.83 -42.62
C VAL A 466 19.65 12.52 -42.65
N ASN A 467 19.90 13.45 -41.73
CA ASN A 467 21.20 14.13 -41.60
C ASN A 467 22.22 13.24 -40.85
N GLU A 468 23.46 13.73 -40.70
CA GLU A 468 24.55 13.02 -40.00
C GLU A 468 24.22 12.66 -38.55
N GLU A 469 23.39 13.47 -37.88
CA GLU A 469 22.97 13.27 -36.49
C GLU A 469 21.83 12.23 -36.34
N GLY A 470 21.29 11.74 -37.46
CA GLY A 470 20.13 10.84 -37.49
C GLY A 470 18.76 11.54 -37.46
N THR A 471 18.73 12.88 -37.56
CA THR A 471 17.49 13.67 -37.59
C THR A 471 16.80 13.53 -38.94
N SER A 472 15.52 13.16 -38.91
CA SER A 472 14.70 12.98 -40.11
C SER A 472 14.00 14.27 -40.53
N TYR A 473 14.20 14.65 -41.78
CA TYR A 473 13.53 15.75 -42.46
C TYR A 473 12.72 15.22 -43.63
N TRP A 474 11.52 15.77 -43.85
CA TRP A 474 10.63 15.30 -44.90
C TRP A 474 10.44 16.37 -45.99
N SER A 475 10.55 15.95 -47.26
CA SER A 475 10.35 16.82 -48.42
C SER A 475 8.89 17.27 -48.49
N ALA A 476 8.66 18.57 -48.35
CA ALA A 476 7.33 19.15 -48.21
C ALA A 476 6.94 19.97 -49.44
N TYR A 477 5.65 19.87 -49.79
CA TYR A 477 4.99 20.62 -50.83
C TYR A 477 3.76 21.34 -50.27
N TYR A 478 3.58 22.60 -50.63
CA TYR A 478 2.40 23.39 -50.31
C TYR A 478 1.79 23.91 -51.61
N ASN A 479 0.51 23.62 -51.84
CA ASN A 479 -0.21 23.93 -53.09
C ASN A 479 0.56 23.51 -54.36
N GLY A 480 1.15 22.32 -54.35
CA GLY A 480 1.90 21.76 -55.48
C GLY A 480 3.32 22.31 -55.65
N LYS A 481 3.70 23.37 -54.93
CA LYS A 481 5.07 23.92 -54.96
C LYS A 481 5.93 23.24 -53.90
N TRP A 482 7.11 22.78 -54.29
CA TRP A 482 8.11 22.30 -53.33
C TRP A 482 8.59 23.46 -52.45
N ILE A 483 8.59 23.27 -51.14
CA ILE A 483 8.98 24.30 -50.18
C ILE A 483 10.27 23.98 -49.41
N GLY A 484 10.82 22.77 -49.56
CA GLY A 484 12.02 22.32 -48.85
C GLY A 484 11.78 21.08 -48.01
N TYR A 485 12.84 20.58 -47.38
CA TYR A 485 12.79 19.57 -46.34
C TYR A 485 12.55 20.22 -44.99
N ILE A 486 11.64 19.66 -44.20
CA ILE A 486 11.25 20.20 -42.90
C ILE A 486 11.42 19.16 -41.81
N ASN A 487 11.77 19.60 -40.61
CA ASN A 487 11.99 18.71 -39.49
C ASN A 487 10.71 17.91 -39.19
N SER A 488 10.83 16.58 -39.21
CA SER A 488 9.68 15.67 -39.04
C SER A 488 9.03 15.74 -37.66
N TYR A 489 9.76 16.13 -36.61
CA TYR A 489 9.24 16.24 -35.24
C TYR A 489 8.12 17.28 -35.08
N ALA A 490 8.06 18.29 -35.96
CA ALA A 490 7.05 19.34 -35.91
C ALA A 490 5.76 19.02 -36.71
N LEU A 491 5.67 17.82 -37.29
CA LEU A 491 4.54 17.38 -38.11
C LEU A 491 3.52 16.59 -37.28
N LYS A 492 2.28 17.08 -37.23
CA LYS A 492 1.18 16.41 -36.52
C LYS A 492 0.32 15.56 -37.47
N ASN A 493 -0.14 14.42 -36.98
CA ASN A 493 -1.14 13.55 -37.63
C ASN A 493 -2.56 14.13 -37.52
N SER A 494 -2.79 15.35 -38.03
CA SER A 494 -4.13 15.96 -37.97
C SER A 494 -4.43 16.74 -39.23
N VAL A 495 -5.37 16.24 -40.04
CA VAL A 495 -6.00 16.96 -41.15
C VAL A 495 -7.48 17.03 -40.80
N LYS A 496 -8.04 18.23 -40.61
CA LYS A 496 -9.39 18.39 -40.02
C LYS A 496 -10.54 18.32 -41.05
N LYS A 497 -10.25 18.40 -42.36
CA LYS A 497 -11.23 18.37 -43.46
C LYS A 497 -10.58 17.99 -44.78
N ASP A 498 -11.37 17.48 -45.73
CA ASP A 498 -10.99 17.25 -47.13
C ASP A 498 -10.16 18.41 -47.68
N THR A 499 -8.86 18.17 -47.85
CA THR A 499 -7.90 19.19 -48.29
C THR A 499 -7.39 18.87 -49.68
N TYR A 500 -7.53 19.83 -50.60
CA TYR A 500 -7.11 19.69 -51.98
C TYR A 500 -5.73 20.32 -52.21
N PHE A 501 -4.86 19.61 -52.93
CA PHE A 501 -3.54 20.11 -53.34
C PHE A 501 -3.41 20.07 -54.86
N GLY A 502 -2.83 21.14 -55.43
CA GLY A 502 -2.40 21.17 -56.82
C GLY A 502 -1.31 20.14 -57.10
N TRP A 503 -1.30 19.60 -58.32
CA TRP A 503 -0.25 18.71 -58.79
C TRP A 503 0.76 19.52 -59.64
N GLY A 504 2.05 19.22 -59.52
CA GLY A 504 3.10 19.83 -60.34
C GLY A 504 3.19 19.21 -61.74
N GLU A 505 4.34 19.38 -62.40
CA GLU A 505 4.64 18.70 -63.67
C GLU A 505 4.86 17.17 -63.44
N ASN A 506 4.68 16.35 -64.47
CA ASN A 506 4.64 14.87 -64.41
C ASN A 506 3.46 14.28 -63.61
N ASN A 507 2.27 14.42 -64.17
CA ASN A 507 1.02 14.07 -63.53
C ASN A 507 0.36 12.76 -64.03
N ALA A 508 1.00 12.03 -64.93
CA ALA A 508 0.49 10.74 -65.36
C ALA A 508 0.91 9.61 -64.41
N ARG A 509 -0.02 8.73 -64.02
CA ARG A 509 0.26 7.54 -63.20
C ARG A 509 -0.50 6.33 -63.72
N VAL A 510 0.11 5.16 -63.59
CA VAL A 510 -0.56 3.88 -63.92
C VAL A 510 -1.15 3.30 -62.63
N PHE A 511 -2.45 3.00 -62.67
CA PHE A 511 -3.12 2.27 -61.60
C PHE A 511 -2.76 0.79 -61.72
N ASN A 512 -1.72 0.36 -61.02
CA ASN A 512 -1.16 -0.98 -61.14
C ASN A 512 -0.95 -1.59 -59.74
N THR A 513 -2.07 -1.93 -59.11
CA THR A 513 -2.10 -2.65 -57.84
C THR A 513 -2.38 -4.14 -58.08
N PRO A 514 -1.80 -5.05 -57.26
CA PRO A 514 -2.13 -6.47 -57.32
C PRO A 514 -3.57 -6.78 -56.85
N ASN A 515 -4.21 -5.85 -56.13
CA ASN A 515 -5.54 -6.05 -55.54
C ASN A 515 -6.54 -4.94 -55.93
N PRO A 516 -6.86 -4.75 -57.22
CA PRO A 516 -7.71 -3.64 -57.69
C PRO A 516 -9.12 -3.65 -57.09
N GLN A 517 -9.63 -4.81 -56.68
CA GLN A 517 -10.92 -5.00 -56.01
C GLN A 517 -11.00 -4.33 -54.62
N LYS A 518 -9.85 -4.04 -53.98
CA LYS A 518 -9.79 -3.32 -52.69
C LYS A 518 -9.90 -1.79 -52.85
N TYR A 519 -9.90 -1.29 -54.08
CA TYR A 519 -9.91 0.14 -54.37
C TYR A 519 -11.23 0.55 -54.98
N TRP A 520 -11.71 1.71 -54.55
CA TRP A 520 -12.93 2.31 -55.03
C TRP A 520 -12.68 3.68 -55.61
N LEU A 521 -13.51 4.01 -56.58
CA LEU A 521 -13.66 5.37 -57.06
C LEU A 521 -14.55 6.15 -56.09
N TYR A 522 -14.04 7.27 -55.62
CA TYR A 522 -14.70 8.18 -54.69
C TYR A 522 -15.10 9.46 -55.42
N ASN A 523 -16.35 9.88 -55.27
CA ASN A 523 -16.85 11.17 -55.72
C ASN A 523 -16.87 12.11 -54.51
N ALA A 524 -15.82 12.91 -54.36
CA ALA A 524 -15.67 13.81 -53.21
C ALA A 524 -16.76 14.91 -53.13
N PRO A 525 -17.17 15.59 -54.23
CA PRO A 525 -18.29 16.52 -54.19
C PRO A 525 -19.61 15.94 -53.68
N ALA A 526 -19.88 14.66 -53.97
CA ALA A 526 -21.11 13.99 -53.53
C ALA A 526 -20.95 13.21 -52.22
N ASP A 527 -19.71 13.05 -51.72
CA ASP A 527 -19.30 12.15 -50.64
C ASP A 527 -19.80 10.71 -50.81
N LYS A 528 -19.58 10.12 -52.00
CA LYS A 528 -20.06 8.75 -52.33
C LYS A 528 -18.99 7.90 -52.98
N TRP A 529 -18.97 6.62 -52.60
CA TRP A 529 -18.23 5.59 -53.31
C TRP A 529 -19.03 5.12 -54.52
N VAL A 530 -18.42 5.18 -55.70
CA VAL A 530 -19.14 5.01 -56.97
C VAL A 530 -19.00 3.58 -57.49
N LYS A 531 -17.77 3.08 -57.63
CA LYS A 531 -17.50 1.76 -58.22
C LYS A 531 -16.14 1.21 -57.84
N ARG A 532 -15.99 -0.11 -57.88
CA ARG A 532 -14.70 -0.79 -57.71
C ARG A 532 -13.79 -0.56 -58.90
N MET A 533 -12.48 -0.59 -58.63
CA MET A 533 -11.43 -0.33 -59.61
C MET A 533 -10.98 -1.58 -60.39
N THR A 534 -11.72 -2.69 -60.32
CA THR A 534 -11.34 -3.99 -60.90
C THR A 534 -11.01 -3.92 -62.40
N GLY A 535 -11.80 -3.16 -63.19
CA GLY A 535 -11.60 -3.00 -64.63
C GLY A 535 -10.58 -1.95 -65.07
N TYR A 536 -9.88 -1.32 -64.12
CA TYR A 536 -8.95 -0.21 -64.39
C TYR A 536 -7.47 -0.58 -64.14
N ARG A 537 -7.18 -1.86 -63.91
CA ARG A 537 -5.80 -2.33 -63.70
C ARG A 537 -4.95 -2.04 -64.94
N ASN A 538 -3.74 -1.54 -64.71
CA ASN A 538 -2.79 -1.08 -65.73
C ASN A 538 -3.26 0.14 -66.55
N GLN A 539 -4.38 0.77 -66.18
CA GLN A 539 -4.84 1.98 -66.85
C GLN A 539 -3.96 3.17 -66.45
N LYS A 540 -3.53 3.95 -67.45
CA LYS A 540 -2.86 5.22 -67.25
C LYS A 540 -3.89 6.34 -67.02
N PHE A 541 -3.69 7.10 -65.95
CA PHE A 541 -4.51 8.24 -65.57
C PHE A 541 -3.67 9.51 -65.54
N THR A 542 -4.28 10.62 -65.96
CA THR A 542 -3.77 11.96 -65.70
C THR A 542 -4.30 12.42 -64.35
N ILE A 543 -3.42 12.85 -63.45
CA ILE A 543 -3.77 13.35 -62.11
C ILE A 543 -3.78 14.88 -62.13
N LYS A 544 -4.84 15.53 -61.67
CA LYS A 544 -4.84 17.02 -61.62
C LYS A 544 -4.73 17.57 -60.20
N ARG A 545 -5.19 16.83 -59.21
CA ARG A 545 -5.23 17.22 -57.79
C ARG A 545 -5.03 16.01 -56.91
N SER A 546 -4.59 16.24 -55.68
CA SER A 546 -4.71 15.25 -54.61
C SER A 546 -5.66 15.74 -53.52
N LEU A 547 -6.34 14.79 -52.88
CA LEU A 547 -7.32 15.00 -51.82
C LEU A 547 -6.85 14.21 -50.59
N ALA A 548 -6.60 14.90 -49.49
CA ALA A 548 -6.36 14.26 -48.20
C ALA A 548 -7.66 14.27 -47.37
N ARG A 549 -8.10 13.11 -46.91
CA ARG A 549 -9.23 12.96 -46.00
C ARG A 549 -8.77 13.12 -44.55
N ALA A 550 -9.74 13.26 -43.63
CA ALA A 550 -9.48 13.47 -42.21
C ALA A 550 -8.75 12.28 -41.54
N ASP A 551 -8.94 11.07 -42.06
CA ASP A 551 -8.23 9.85 -41.64
C ASP A 551 -6.77 9.78 -42.14
N GLY A 552 -6.31 10.79 -42.88
CA GLY A 552 -4.95 10.86 -43.45
C GLY A 552 -4.77 10.10 -44.75
N SER A 553 -5.81 9.44 -45.27
CA SER A 553 -5.76 8.77 -46.56
C SER A 553 -5.72 9.78 -47.72
N LEU A 554 -4.89 9.47 -48.73
CA LEU A 554 -4.62 10.34 -49.87
C LEU A 554 -5.28 9.76 -51.13
N TYR A 555 -5.97 10.60 -51.88
CA TYR A 555 -6.63 10.25 -53.14
C TYR A 555 -6.15 11.15 -54.27
N TYR A 556 -6.14 10.63 -55.49
CA TYR A 556 -5.77 11.35 -56.70
C TYR A 556 -7.00 11.58 -57.57
N SER A 557 -7.19 12.81 -58.06
CA SER A 557 -8.23 13.09 -59.05
C SER A 557 -7.78 12.56 -60.41
N CYS A 558 -8.46 11.53 -60.89
CA CYS A 558 -8.00 10.76 -62.03
C CYS A 558 -8.83 11.06 -63.28
N TYR A 559 -8.14 11.23 -64.40
CA TYR A 559 -8.70 11.54 -65.71
C TYR A 559 -8.22 10.53 -66.75
N ILE A 560 -9.11 10.14 -67.66
CA ILE A 560 -8.76 9.39 -68.89
C ILE A 560 -9.03 10.35 -70.06
N GLY A 561 -7.99 10.76 -70.77
CA GLY A 561 -8.06 11.98 -71.58
C GLY A 561 -8.45 13.18 -70.72
N ASP A 562 -9.45 13.94 -71.16
CA ASP A 562 -10.02 15.05 -70.39
C ASP A 562 -11.21 14.67 -69.50
N LYS A 563 -11.68 13.42 -69.57
CA LYS A 563 -12.82 12.96 -68.79
C LYS A 563 -12.38 12.68 -67.35
N TRP A 564 -12.95 13.42 -66.39
CA TRP A 564 -12.81 13.11 -64.97
C TRP A 564 -13.52 11.80 -64.64
N ILE A 565 -12.81 10.89 -63.99
CA ILE A 565 -13.35 9.58 -63.62
C ILE A 565 -13.71 9.56 -62.14
N GLY A 566 -12.92 10.21 -61.27
CA GLY A 566 -13.15 10.26 -59.82
C GLY A 566 -11.87 10.40 -59.00
N TYR A 567 -11.98 10.29 -57.68
CA TYR A 567 -10.84 10.18 -56.75
C TYR A 567 -10.52 8.71 -56.47
N ILE A 568 -9.25 8.33 -56.57
CA ILE A 568 -8.80 6.96 -56.29
C ILE A 568 -7.69 7.02 -55.25
N ASN A 569 -7.73 6.12 -54.27
CA ASN A 569 -6.71 6.07 -53.22
C ASN A 569 -5.30 5.90 -53.82
N SER A 570 -4.36 6.74 -53.39
CA SER A 570 -3.02 6.86 -53.97
C SER A 570 -2.22 5.58 -53.93
N TRP A 571 -2.51 4.67 -53.01
CA TRP A 571 -1.83 3.38 -52.86
C TRP A 571 -2.09 2.41 -54.02
N GLY A 572 -3.11 2.67 -54.83
CA GLY A 572 -3.42 1.87 -56.01
C GLY A 572 -2.52 2.16 -57.21
N PHE A 573 -1.68 3.20 -57.13
CA PHE A 573 -0.82 3.65 -58.23
C PHE A 573 0.63 3.23 -58.00
N GLN A 574 1.33 2.90 -59.09
CA GLN A 574 2.78 2.72 -59.03
C GLN A 574 3.50 4.07 -58.89
N ASN A 575 4.52 4.11 -58.04
CA ASN A 575 5.47 5.20 -58.01
C ASN A 575 6.40 5.04 -59.21
N GLN A 576 6.32 5.95 -60.18
CA GLN A 576 7.46 6.29 -61.02
C GLN A 576 8.27 7.37 -60.33
#